data_AF-A0AAD5AUJ7-F1
#
_entry.id   AF-A0AAD5AUJ7-F1
#
_cell.length_a   1.000
_cell.length_b   1.000
_cell.length_c   1.000
_cell.angle_alpha   90.00
_cell.angle_beta   90.00
_cell.angle_gamma   90.00
#
_symmetry.space_group_name_H-M   'P 1'
#
loop_
_entity.id
_entity.type
_entity.pdbx_description
1 polymer ?
#
loop_
_entity_poly.entity_id
_entity_poly.type
_entity_poly.pdbx_seq_one_letter_code
_entity_poly.pdbx_strand_id
1 'polypeptide(L)'
;MTDVVPPTAFSEIKLRLLCQDDIDSVKVLCGDWFPIEYPDSWYHDITSNKKFFSLAATFKGGIVGMIVAEIKGRTKVHKEDGDILASSFPVDTQVAYILSLGVVKEFRKHGIGSLLLDSLKEHISTTAQDHCKAIYLHVLTTNLTAIHFYENRDFKQHHYLPYYYSIRGVLKDGFTYVLYINGGHPPWTILYPFVISAGQLKPMFHSTEDLQASTESPAQLPAVVQHLIQERHRVQQNHVKDRTLSALPARPLNLDAADFYAESGSGLV
;
A
#
# COMPACT_ATOMS: atom_id res chain seq x y z
N MET A 1 26.63 -3.98 19.79
CA MET A 1 27.52 -3.36 18.78
C MET A 1 26.62 -2.66 17.79
N THR A 2 26.69 -1.34 17.67
CA THR A 2 25.97 -0.60 16.64
C THR A 2 26.71 -0.82 15.32
N ASP A 3 26.22 -1.73 14.49
CA ASP A 3 26.75 -1.91 13.14
C ASP A 3 26.44 -0.65 12.33
N VAL A 4 27.41 0.27 12.30
CA VAL A 4 27.38 1.43 11.42
C VAL A 4 27.48 0.90 9.99
N VAL A 5 26.44 1.12 9.20
CA VAL A 5 26.44 0.75 7.78
C VAL A 5 27.61 1.46 7.10
N PRO A 6 28.54 0.72 6.47
CA PRO A 6 29.73 1.33 5.88
C PRO A 6 29.33 2.26 4.73
N PRO A 7 30.06 3.35 4.47
CA PRO A 7 29.78 4.27 3.36
C PRO A 7 29.76 3.58 1.98
N THR A 8 30.44 2.44 1.84
CA THR A 8 30.48 1.61 0.62
C THR A 8 29.24 0.73 0.44
N ALA A 9 28.35 0.64 1.44
CA ALA A 9 27.25 -0.31 1.44
C ALA A 9 26.36 -0.21 0.19
N PHE A 10 26.17 1.00 -0.34
CA PHE A 10 25.38 1.19 -1.56
C PHE A 10 25.99 0.49 -2.79
N SER A 11 27.32 0.52 -2.94
CA SER A 11 28.01 -0.13 -4.06
C SER A 11 27.96 -1.66 -4.01
N GLU A 12 27.66 -2.23 -2.84
CA GLU A 12 27.53 -3.67 -2.62
C GLU A 12 26.07 -4.15 -2.70
N ILE A 13 25.11 -3.24 -2.89
CA ILE A 13 23.70 -3.61 -3.04
C ILE A 13 23.49 -4.39 -4.33
N LYS A 14 22.83 -5.56 -4.21
CA LYS A 14 22.39 -6.37 -5.34
C LYS A 14 20.87 -6.44 -5.38
N LEU A 15 20.31 -6.35 -6.59
CA LEU A 15 18.88 -6.49 -6.82
C LEU A 15 18.57 -7.91 -7.31
N ARG A 16 17.51 -8.51 -6.77
CA ARG A 16 16.96 -9.78 -7.26
C ARG A 16 15.46 -9.85 -6.99
N LEU A 17 14.74 -10.66 -7.77
CA LEU A 17 13.35 -10.95 -7.47
C LEU A 17 13.22 -11.73 -6.16
N LEU A 18 12.11 -11.51 -5.46
CA LEU A 18 11.72 -12.36 -4.34
C LEU A 18 11.42 -13.78 -4.83
N CYS A 19 11.70 -14.76 -3.99
CA CYS A 19 11.32 -16.16 -4.18
C CYS A 19 10.66 -16.71 -2.93
N GLN A 20 10.12 -17.94 -3.03
CA GLN A 20 9.39 -18.59 -1.93
C GLN A 20 10.23 -18.74 -0.65
N ASP A 21 11.55 -18.90 -0.77
CA ASP A 21 12.46 -19.01 0.38
C ASP A 21 12.58 -17.70 1.18
N ASP A 22 12.14 -16.58 0.60
CA ASP A 22 12.20 -15.27 1.27
C ASP A 22 11.01 -15.02 2.21
N ILE A 23 9.98 -15.86 2.22
CA ILE A 23 8.72 -15.61 2.94
C ILE A 23 8.96 -15.22 4.40
N ASP A 24 9.76 -16.00 5.13
CA ASP A 24 9.99 -15.75 6.55
C ASP A 24 10.78 -14.47 6.79
N SER A 25 11.77 -14.18 5.94
CA SER A 25 12.53 -12.92 6.01
C SER A 25 11.63 -11.72 5.71
N VAL A 26 10.75 -11.83 4.71
CA VAL A 26 9.81 -10.77 4.33
C VAL A 26 8.75 -10.55 5.42
N LYS A 27 8.28 -11.61 6.09
CA LYS A 27 7.36 -11.49 7.25
C LYS A 27 7.97 -10.65 8.36
N VAL A 28 9.22 -10.96 8.74
CA VAL A 28 9.94 -10.20 9.79
C VAL A 28 10.12 -8.75 9.37
N LEU A 29 10.65 -8.50 8.18
CA LEU A 29 10.89 -7.15 7.68
C LEU A 29 9.60 -6.33 7.57
N CYS A 30 8.52 -6.93 7.07
CA CYS A 30 7.22 -6.27 7.02
C CYS A 30 6.69 -5.92 8.42
N GLY A 31 6.85 -6.82 9.41
CA GLY A 31 6.45 -6.55 10.78
C GLY A 31 7.19 -5.38 11.42
N ASP A 32 8.44 -5.15 11.02
CA ASP A 32 9.24 -4.01 11.48
C ASP A 32 8.90 -2.70 10.73
N TRP A 33 8.60 -2.81 9.43
CA TRP A 33 8.37 -1.63 8.58
C TRP A 33 6.96 -1.09 8.68
N PHE A 34 5.98 -1.98 8.84
CA PHE A 34 4.57 -1.69 8.70
C PHE A 34 3.81 -2.05 9.98
N PRO A 35 2.96 -1.15 10.52
CA PRO A 35 2.13 -1.44 11.68
C PRO A 35 0.88 -2.28 11.33
N ILE A 36 0.86 -2.91 10.16
CA ILE A 36 -0.26 -3.65 9.58
C ILE A 36 0.15 -5.12 9.45
N GLU A 37 -0.73 -6.01 9.84
CA GLU A 37 -0.55 -7.46 9.70
C GLU A 37 -1.07 -7.91 8.33
N TYR A 38 -0.23 -8.57 7.55
CA TYR A 38 -0.66 -9.21 6.29
C TYR A 38 -0.97 -10.68 6.52
N PRO A 39 -1.98 -11.24 5.84
CA PRO A 39 -2.26 -12.67 5.91
C PRO A 39 -1.14 -13.46 5.22
N ASP A 40 -0.87 -14.69 5.67
CA ASP A 40 0.15 -15.57 5.10
C ASP A 40 0.04 -15.74 3.58
N SER A 41 -1.19 -15.79 3.05
CA SER A 41 -1.41 -15.88 1.61
C SER A 41 -0.84 -14.70 0.83
N TRP A 42 -0.82 -13.50 1.43
CA TRP A 42 -0.26 -12.32 0.79
C TRP A 42 1.23 -12.49 0.59
N TYR A 43 1.95 -12.97 1.61
CA TYR A 43 3.38 -13.27 1.51
C TYR A 43 3.65 -14.32 0.44
N HIS A 44 2.90 -15.43 0.44
CA HIS A 44 3.00 -16.44 -0.63
C HIS A 44 2.78 -15.85 -2.02
N ASP A 45 1.74 -15.03 -2.19
CA ASP A 45 1.41 -14.39 -3.45
C ASP A 45 2.56 -13.50 -3.96
N ILE A 46 3.09 -12.62 -3.12
CA ILE A 46 4.14 -11.68 -3.55
C ILE A 46 5.49 -12.37 -3.80
N THR A 47 5.75 -13.53 -3.21
CA THR A 47 7.01 -14.29 -3.40
C THR A 47 6.95 -15.32 -4.52
N SER A 48 5.76 -15.68 -5.00
CA SER A 48 5.60 -16.82 -5.93
C SER A 48 4.78 -16.49 -7.18
N ASN A 49 3.94 -15.46 -7.15
CA ASN A 49 3.08 -15.11 -8.28
C ASN A 49 3.77 -14.10 -9.21
N LYS A 50 4.01 -14.52 -10.46
CA LYS A 50 4.67 -13.72 -11.51
C LYS A 50 3.89 -12.49 -11.95
N LYS A 51 2.62 -12.33 -11.53
CA LYS A 51 1.87 -11.09 -11.79
C LYS A 51 2.46 -9.88 -11.04
N PHE A 52 3.20 -10.13 -9.95
CA PHE A 52 3.84 -9.09 -9.18
C PHE A 52 5.27 -8.87 -9.65
N PHE A 53 5.64 -7.60 -9.72
CA PHE A 53 7.03 -7.19 -9.71
C PHE A 53 7.48 -7.06 -8.25
N SER A 54 8.10 -8.13 -7.74
CA SER A 54 8.55 -8.23 -6.36
C SER A 54 10.08 -8.24 -6.32
N LEU A 55 10.69 -7.10 -6.06
CA LEU A 55 12.13 -6.89 -6.15
C LEU A 55 12.72 -6.60 -4.77
N ALA A 56 13.76 -7.33 -4.39
CA ALA A 56 14.55 -7.11 -3.19
C ALA A 56 15.90 -6.46 -3.49
N ALA A 57 16.29 -5.54 -2.62
CA ALA A 57 17.65 -5.06 -2.46
C ALA A 57 18.34 -5.88 -1.36
N THR A 58 19.52 -6.41 -1.65
CA THR A 58 20.27 -7.29 -0.75
C THR A 58 21.66 -6.74 -0.47
N PHE A 59 22.11 -6.91 0.78
CA PHE A 59 23.45 -6.57 1.23
C PHE A 59 24.02 -7.77 2.00
N LYS A 60 25.21 -8.25 1.59
CA LYS A 60 25.85 -9.44 2.18
C LYS A 60 24.92 -10.66 2.31
N GLY A 61 24.01 -10.84 1.35
CA GLY A 61 23.05 -11.95 1.29
C GLY A 61 21.72 -11.71 2.01
N GLY A 62 21.63 -10.72 2.91
CA GLY A 62 20.38 -10.36 3.59
C GLY A 62 19.55 -9.35 2.81
N ILE A 63 18.22 -9.43 2.89
CA ILE A 63 17.31 -8.43 2.32
C ILE A 63 17.35 -7.18 3.19
N VAL A 64 17.68 -6.03 2.58
CA VAL A 64 17.73 -4.72 3.25
C VAL A 64 16.66 -3.74 2.75
N GLY A 65 15.95 -4.10 1.68
CA GLY A 65 14.79 -3.37 1.22
C GLY A 65 14.04 -4.16 0.14
N MET A 66 12.80 -3.79 -0.12
CA MET A 66 12.02 -4.37 -1.21
C MET A 66 10.99 -3.40 -1.76
N ILE A 67 10.61 -3.62 -3.02
CA ILE A 67 9.42 -3.04 -3.63
C ILE A 67 8.57 -4.17 -4.21
N VAL A 68 7.25 -4.09 -3.99
CA VAL A 68 6.27 -5.01 -4.54
C VAL A 68 5.22 -4.19 -5.28
N ALA A 69 5.03 -4.47 -6.56
CA ALA A 69 4.04 -3.77 -7.39
C ALA A 69 3.26 -4.73 -8.28
N GLU A 70 2.04 -4.34 -8.66
CA GLU A 70 1.20 -5.05 -9.64
C GLU A 70 0.88 -4.09 -10.79
N ILE A 71 1.24 -4.48 -12.01
CA ILE A 71 0.76 -3.81 -13.23
C ILE A 71 -0.60 -4.43 -13.57
N LYS A 72 -1.65 -3.61 -13.54
CA LYS A 72 -3.03 -4.07 -13.75
C LYS A 72 -3.81 -3.10 -14.63
N GLY A 73 -4.81 -3.62 -15.33
CA GLY A 73 -5.72 -2.80 -16.14
C GLY A 73 -6.46 -1.78 -15.26
N ARG A 74 -6.79 -0.61 -15.82
CA ARG A 74 -7.46 0.49 -15.11
C ARG A 74 -8.80 0.09 -14.49
N THR A 75 -9.46 -0.93 -15.05
CA THR A 75 -10.73 -1.48 -14.54
C THR A 75 -10.57 -2.27 -13.24
N LYS A 76 -9.33 -2.63 -12.87
CA LYS A 76 -8.98 -3.29 -11.60
C LYS A 76 -8.50 -2.29 -10.53
N VAL A 77 -8.56 -1.00 -10.80
CA VAL A 77 -8.38 0.04 -9.79
C VAL A 77 -9.59 0.01 -8.86
N HIS A 78 -9.34 0.15 -7.56
CA HIS A 78 -10.42 0.15 -6.59
C HIS A 78 -11.29 1.40 -6.72
N LYS A 79 -12.50 1.36 -6.17
CA LYS A 79 -13.52 2.38 -6.44
C LYS A 79 -13.12 3.74 -5.89
N GLU A 80 -12.46 3.77 -4.74
CA GLU A 80 -11.97 4.98 -4.11
C GLU A 80 -10.99 5.73 -5.02
N ASP A 81 -10.16 5.03 -5.79
CA ASP A 81 -9.16 5.58 -6.70
C ASP A 81 -9.60 5.60 -8.18
N GLY A 82 -10.90 5.42 -8.46
CA GLY A 82 -11.41 5.21 -9.82
C GLY A 82 -11.19 6.39 -10.79
N ASP A 83 -10.90 7.57 -10.25
CA ASP A 83 -10.63 8.81 -10.97
C ASP A 83 -9.12 9.11 -11.12
N ILE A 84 -8.21 8.17 -10.79
CA ILE A 84 -6.77 8.35 -11.06
C ILE A 84 -6.55 8.62 -12.55
N LEU A 85 -7.23 7.93 -13.45
CA LEU A 85 -7.10 8.12 -14.90
C LEU A 85 -8.38 8.67 -15.51
N ALA A 86 -8.24 9.66 -16.40
CA ALA A 86 -9.35 10.18 -17.20
C ALA A 86 -10.16 9.06 -17.87
N SER A 87 -11.49 9.20 -17.90
CA SER A 87 -12.38 8.22 -18.54
C SER A 87 -12.10 8.06 -20.04
N SER A 88 -11.50 9.07 -20.69
CA SER A 88 -11.10 9.06 -22.09
C SER A 88 -9.99 8.06 -22.44
N PHE A 89 -9.21 7.56 -21.47
CA PHE A 89 -8.20 6.54 -21.73
C PHE A 89 -8.83 5.21 -22.19
N PRO A 90 -8.21 4.48 -23.14
CA PRO A 90 -8.67 3.17 -23.57
C PRO A 90 -8.86 2.17 -22.41
N VAL A 91 -9.73 1.17 -22.59
CA VAL A 91 -10.05 0.17 -21.55
C VAL A 91 -8.89 -0.76 -21.21
N ASP A 92 -7.97 -0.95 -22.15
CA ASP A 92 -6.72 -1.71 -22.00
C ASP A 92 -5.59 -0.91 -21.33
N THR A 93 -5.83 0.37 -21.02
CA THR A 93 -4.89 1.20 -20.24
C THR A 93 -4.60 0.55 -18.89
N GLN A 94 -3.35 0.61 -18.47
CA GLN A 94 -2.84 0.01 -17.25
C GLN A 94 -2.38 1.07 -16.24
N VAL A 95 -2.29 0.63 -14.99
CA VAL A 95 -1.64 1.34 -13.90
C VAL A 95 -0.72 0.38 -13.15
N ALA A 96 0.32 0.91 -12.52
CA ALA A 96 1.15 0.17 -11.57
C ALA A 96 0.75 0.56 -10.16
N TYR A 97 0.32 -0.40 -9.36
CA TYR A 97 0.05 -0.19 -7.94
C TYR A 97 1.26 -0.63 -7.13
N ILE A 98 1.85 0.25 -6.33
CA ILE A 98 2.88 -0.15 -5.36
C ILE A 98 2.16 -0.70 -4.13
N LEU A 99 2.24 -2.02 -3.97
CA LEU A 99 1.73 -2.69 -2.79
C LEU A 99 2.61 -2.34 -1.60
N SER A 100 3.91 -2.57 -1.71
CA SER A 100 4.87 -2.40 -0.60
C SER A 100 6.14 -1.71 -1.07
N LEU A 101 6.67 -0.80 -0.26
CA LEU A 101 8.03 -0.27 -0.38
C LEU A 101 8.63 -0.08 1.02
N GLY A 102 9.74 -0.75 1.29
CA GLY A 102 10.38 -0.69 2.59
C GLY A 102 11.89 -0.85 2.50
N VAL A 103 12.58 -0.22 3.45
CA VAL A 103 14.04 -0.31 3.62
C VAL A 103 14.33 -0.42 5.12
N VAL A 104 15.22 -1.34 5.47
CA VAL A 104 15.76 -1.53 6.83
C VAL A 104 16.30 -0.20 7.35
N LYS A 105 15.98 0.14 8.61
CA LYS A 105 16.16 1.49 9.18
C LYS A 105 17.59 2.01 9.03
N GLU A 106 18.55 1.14 9.27
CA GLU A 106 19.99 1.41 9.23
C GLU A 106 20.47 1.73 7.80
N PHE A 107 19.79 1.19 6.79
CA PHE A 107 20.10 1.39 5.36
C PHE A 107 19.27 2.52 4.71
N ARG A 108 18.37 3.17 5.45
CA ARG A 108 17.61 4.33 4.95
C ARG A 108 18.53 5.51 4.68
N LYS A 109 18.08 6.43 3.81
CA LYS A 109 18.85 7.62 3.37
C LYS A 109 20.17 7.30 2.64
N HIS A 110 20.38 6.06 2.22
CA HIS A 110 21.51 5.64 1.36
C HIS A 110 21.08 5.39 -0.09
N GLY A 111 19.93 5.91 -0.55
CA GLY A 111 19.49 5.79 -1.94
C GLY A 111 18.78 4.48 -2.32
N ILE A 112 18.72 3.47 -1.45
CA ILE A 112 18.09 2.16 -1.76
C ILE A 112 16.61 2.29 -2.14
N GLY A 113 15.86 3.13 -1.43
CA GLY A 113 14.45 3.38 -1.77
C GLY A 113 14.28 3.99 -3.17
N SER A 114 15.19 4.90 -3.57
CA SER A 114 15.23 5.44 -4.93
C SER A 114 15.51 4.33 -5.93
N LEU A 115 16.58 3.55 -5.69
CA LEU A 115 16.99 2.46 -6.56
C LEU A 115 15.84 1.48 -6.84
N LEU A 116 15.11 1.07 -5.79
CA LEU A 116 13.95 0.19 -5.93
C LEU A 116 12.81 0.82 -6.76
N LEU A 117 12.50 2.09 -6.52
CA LEU A 117 11.46 2.79 -7.29
C LEU A 117 11.86 2.98 -8.76
N ASP A 118 13.13 3.33 -9.00
CA ASP A 118 13.66 3.53 -10.34
C ASP A 118 13.69 2.20 -11.12
N SER A 119 14.04 1.08 -10.46
CA SER A 119 13.92 -0.26 -11.05
C SER A 119 12.48 -0.62 -11.40
N LEU A 120 11.48 -0.21 -10.61
CA LEU A 120 10.07 -0.38 -10.98
C LEU A 120 9.72 0.45 -12.23
N LYS A 121 10.15 1.72 -12.31
CA LYS A 121 9.92 2.58 -13.48
C LYS A 121 10.56 1.99 -14.75
N GLU A 122 11.76 1.45 -14.63
CA GLU A 122 12.47 0.76 -15.72
C GLU A 122 11.72 -0.51 -16.16
N HIS A 123 11.26 -1.31 -15.20
CA HIS A 123 10.45 -2.50 -15.49
C HIS A 123 9.15 -2.15 -16.23
N ILE A 124 8.45 -1.10 -15.81
CA ILE A 124 7.25 -0.60 -16.50
C ILE A 124 7.59 -0.12 -17.91
N SER A 125 8.68 0.62 -18.08
CA SER A 125 9.15 1.08 -19.39
C SER A 125 9.51 -0.08 -20.32
N THR A 126 9.92 -1.23 -19.79
CA THR A 126 10.25 -2.40 -20.60
C THR A 126 9.03 -3.25 -20.93
N THR A 127 8.07 -3.36 -20.01
CA THR A 127 6.99 -4.35 -20.09
C THR A 127 5.62 -3.78 -20.46
N ALA A 128 5.42 -2.48 -20.27
CA ALA A 128 4.10 -1.85 -20.33
C ALA A 128 4.14 -0.37 -20.75
N GLN A 129 5.18 0.07 -21.47
CA GLN A 129 5.39 1.48 -21.82
C GLN A 129 4.17 2.13 -22.50
N ASP A 130 3.57 1.45 -23.47
CA ASP A 130 2.49 2.00 -24.26
C ASP A 130 1.16 2.08 -23.48
N HIS A 131 0.97 1.19 -22.51
CA HIS A 131 -0.32 1.00 -21.82
C HIS A 131 -0.33 1.56 -20.40
N CYS A 132 0.79 1.58 -19.67
CA CYS A 132 0.83 2.01 -18.27
C CYS A 132 0.92 3.54 -18.18
N LYS A 133 -0.05 4.17 -17.51
CA LYS A 133 -0.21 5.64 -17.48
C LYS A 133 -0.06 6.27 -16.10
N ALA A 134 -0.05 5.48 -15.05
CA ALA A 134 0.15 5.98 -13.69
C ALA A 134 0.79 4.91 -12.80
N ILE A 135 1.61 5.37 -11.85
CA ILE A 135 2.05 4.62 -10.69
C ILE A 135 1.34 5.22 -9.49
N TYR A 136 0.67 4.41 -8.68
CA TYR A 136 -0.02 4.90 -7.48
C TYR A 136 0.21 4.02 -6.26
N LEU A 137 -0.03 4.59 -5.09
CA LEU A 137 0.16 3.94 -3.80
C LEU A 137 -0.70 4.60 -2.72
N HIS A 138 -0.80 3.91 -1.60
CA HIS A 138 -1.39 4.46 -0.38
C HIS A 138 -0.35 4.64 0.70
N VAL A 139 -0.50 5.69 1.51
CA VAL A 139 0.38 6.00 2.64
C VAL A 139 -0.44 6.48 3.83
N LEU A 140 -0.05 6.17 5.07
CA LEU A 140 -0.67 6.78 6.26
C LEU A 140 -0.48 8.30 6.21
N THR A 141 -1.50 9.06 6.61
CA THR A 141 -1.40 10.53 6.70
C THR A 141 -0.32 11.00 7.68
N THR A 142 0.01 10.18 8.68
CA THR A 142 1.04 10.45 9.69
C THR A 142 2.45 10.07 9.24
N ASN A 143 2.62 9.40 8.10
CA ASN A 143 3.92 8.96 7.62
C ASN A 143 4.62 10.03 6.76
N LEU A 144 5.08 11.09 7.44
CA LEU A 144 5.76 12.21 6.80
C LEU A 144 7.04 11.79 6.05
N THR A 145 7.72 10.74 6.51
CA THR A 145 8.95 10.28 5.85
C THR A 145 8.67 9.71 4.46
N ALA A 146 7.62 8.90 4.28
CA ALA A 146 7.27 8.42 2.93
C ALA A 146 6.63 9.51 2.10
N ILE A 147 5.77 10.34 2.69
CA ILE A 147 5.14 11.48 2.02
C ILE A 147 6.23 12.33 1.36
N HIS A 148 7.22 12.79 2.11
CA HIS A 148 8.34 13.54 1.56
C HIS A 148 9.18 12.73 0.56
N PHE A 149 9.37 11.43 0.77
CA PHE A 149 10.06 10.60 -0.21
C PHE A 149 9.35 10.58 -1.57
N TYR A 150 8.03 10.42 -1.58
CA TYR A 150 7.22 10.36 -2.79
C TYR A 150 7.06 11.72 -3.46
N GLU A 151 6.82 12.78 -2.69
CA GLU A 151 6.70 14.15 -3.21
C GLU A 151 7.98 14.64 -3.88
N ASN A 152 9.14 14.35 -3.28
CA ASN A 152 10.45 14.63 -3.87
C ASN A 152 10.76 13.78 -5.11
N ARG A 153 9.85 12.88 -5.50
CA ARG A 153 9.92 12.01 -6.70
C ARG A 153 8.71 12.21 -7.60
N ASP A 154 8.12 13.40 -7.52
CA ASP A 154 7.03 13.91 -8.36
C ASP A 154 5.68 13.22 -8.18
N PHE A 155 5.54 12.32 -7.21
CA PHE A 155 4.21 11.87 -6.82
C PHE A 155 3.43 13.04 -6.24
N LYS A 156 2.15 13.09 -6.55
CA LYS A 156 1.22 14.09 -6.02
C LYS A 156 0.15 13.40 -5.19
N GLN A 157 -0.20 14.03 -4.08
CA GLN A 157 -1.36 13.60 -3.31
C GLN A 157 -2.61 13.75 -4.18
N HIS A 158 -3.37 12.67 -4.32
CA HIS A 158 -4.57 12.58 -5.16
C HIS A 158 -5.83 12.59 -4.29
N HIS A 159 -5.93 11.69 -3.32
CA HIS A 159 -7.07 11.59 -2.41
C HIS A 159 -6.66 11.54 -0.95
N TYR A 160 -7.57 12.01 -0.08
CA TYR A 160 -7.61 11.68 1.34
C TYR A 160 -8.64 10.57 1.57
N LEU A 161 -8.22 9.54 2.29
CA LEU A 161 -8.98 8.32 2.53
C LEU A 161 -9.24 8.19 4.04
N PRO A 162 -10.40 8.64 4.55
CA PRO A 162 -10.71 8.57 5.97
C PRO A 162 -10.83 7.11 6.42
N TYR A 163 -10.24 6.78 7.57
CA TYR A 163 -10.32 5.46 8.20
C TYR A 163 -9.87 4.28 7.31
N TYR A 164 -8.97 4.54 6.36
CA TYR A 164 -8.51 3.57 5.36
C TYR A 164 -7.65 2.43 5.92
N TYR A 165 -6.97 2.63 7.04
CA TYR A 165 -6.12 1.64 7.67
C TYR A 165 -6.70 1.18 9.00
N SER A 166 -6.47 -0.08 9.36
CA SER A 166 -6.77 -0.62 10.70
C SER A 166 -5.45 -1.10 11.29
N ILE A 167 -5.00 -0.42 12.33
CA ILE A 167 -3.75 -0.70 13.02
C ILE A 167 -4.12 -1.13 14.43
N ARG A 168 -3.98 -2.43 14.70
CA ARG A 168 -4.34 -3.05 16.00
C ARG A 168 -5.79 -2.71 16.42
N GLY A 169 -6.71 -2.74 15.47
CA GLY A 169 -8.13 -2.43 15.68
C GLY A 169 -8.48 -0.94 15.67
N VAL A 170 -7.49 -0.04 15.57
CA VAL A 170 -7.72 1.41 15.50
C VAL A 170 -7.70 1.88 14.05
N LEU A 171 -8.77 2.55 13.64
CA LEU A 171 -8.90 3.12 12.30
C LEU A 171 -8.00 4.35 12.15
N LYS A 172 -7.30 4.46 11.01
CA LYS A 172 -6.37 5.53 10.67
C LYS A 172 -6.55 5.96 9.22
N ASP A 173 -6.27 7.21 8.93
CA ASP A 173 -6.47 7.77 7.60
C ASP A 173 -5.30 7.48 6.66
N GLY A 174 -5.58 7.50 5.36
CA GLY A 174 -4.58 7.38 4.31
C GLY A 174 -4.63 8.51 3.30
N PHE A 175 -3.57 8.61 2.51
CA PHE A 175 -3.55 9.35 1.26
C PHE A 175 -3.28 8.40 0.09
N THR A 176 -3.91 8.68 -1.04
CA THR A 176 -3.49 8.16 -2.35
C THR A 176 -2.44 9.11 -2.92
N TYR A 177 -1.30 8.58 -3.34
CA TYR A 177 -0.30 9.33 -4.11
C TYR A 177 -0.18 8.74 -5.52
N VAL A 178 -0.04 9.63 -6.51
CA VAL A 178 -0.01 9.25 -7.94
C VAL A 178 1.17 9.94 -8.64
N LEU A 179 1.90 9.18 -9.43
CA LEU A 179 2.84 9.66 -10.44
C LEU A 179 2.32 9.28 -11.82
N TYR A 180 1.98 10.29 -12.63
CA TYR A 180 1.59 10.08 -14.02
C TYR A 180 2.81 9.86 -14.91
N ILE A 181 2.69 8.88 -15.82
CA ILE A 181 3.73 8.49 -16.76
C ILE A 181 3.12 8.31 -18.16
N ASN A 182 3.93 8.36 -19.20
CA ASN A 182 3.53 8.03 -20.58
C ASN A 182 2.27 8.78 -21.07
N GLY A 183 2.11 10.04 -20.66
CA GLY A 183 0.98 10.90 -21.01
C GLY A 183 -0.28 10.68 -20.18
N GLY A 184 -0.22 9.91 -19.09
CA GLY A 184 -1.32 9.77 -18.13
C GLY A 184 -1.70 11.09 -17.48
N HIS A 185 -2.98 11.23 -17.13
CA HIS A 185 -3.51 12.40 -16.42
C HIS A 185 -4.85 12.06 -15.74
N PRO A 186 -5.26 12.81 -14.71
CA PRO A 186 -6.58 12.66 -14.11
C PRO A 186 -7.69 13.14 -15.08
N PRO A 187 -8.97 12.87 -14.79
CA PRO A 187 -10.09 13.52 -15.46
C PRO A 187 -9.93 15.04 -15.42
N TRP A 188 -10.01 15.69 -16.58
CA TRP A 188 -9.97 17.14 -16.66
C TRP A 188 -11.27 17.72 -16.09
N THR A 189 -11.16 18.67 -15.17
CA THR A 189 -12.21 19.69 -14.97
C THR A 189 -11.86 20.91 -15.81
N ILE A 190 -12.83 21.76 -16.16
CA ILE A 190 -12.62 22.99 -16.95
C ILE A 190 -11.51 23.89 -16.37
N LEU A 191 -11.21 23.73 -15.07
CA LEU A 191 -10.22 24.53 -14.37
C LEU A 191 -8.86 23.84 -14.21
N TYR A 192 -8.68 22.56 -14.55
CA TYR A 192 -7.41 21.85 -14.33
C TYR A 192 -6.23 22.56 -15.02
N PRO A 193 -5.08 22.79 -14.34
CA PRO A 193 -4.67 22.28 -13.01
C PRO A 193 -5.05 23.16 -11.79
N PHE A 194 -6.00 24.07 -11.94
CA PHE A 194 -6.43 25.03 -10.92
C PHE A 194 -7.79 24.69 -10.30
N VAL A 195 -8.00 25.15 -9.08
CA VAL A 195 -9.29 25.15 -8.36
C VAL A 195 -9.61 26.58 -7.92
N ILE A 196 -10.89 26.96 -7.91
CA ILE A 196 -11.32 28.24 -7.36
C ILE A 196 -11.54 28.06 -5.86
N SER A 197 -10.69 28.69 -5.05
CA SER A 197 -10.84 28.75 -3.60
C SER A 197 -10.94 30.21 -3.18
N ALA A 198 -12.02 30.58 -2.47
CA ALA A 198 -12.30 31.95 -2.04
C ALA A 198 -12.25 33.00 -3.18
N GLY A 199 -12.70 32.64 -4.39
CA GLY A 199 -12.73 33.55 -5.55
C GLY A 199 -11.38 33.75 -6.26
N GLN A 200 -10.34 33.00 -5.91
CA GLN A 200 -9.03 33.02 -6.58
C GLN A 200 -8.67 31.66 -7.19
N LEU A 201 -8.01 31.66 -8.35
CA LEU A 201 -7.39 30.45 -8.91
C LEU A 201 -6.20 30.06 -8.05
N LYS A 202 -6.23 28.86 -7.47
CA LYS A 202 -5.10 28.22 -6.79
C LYS A 202 -4.73 26.92 -7.52
N PRO A 203 -3.44 26.53 -7.57
CA PRO A 203 -3.07 25.19 -8.01
C PRO A 203 -3.79 24.15 -7.13
N MET A 204 -4.31 23.09 -7.75
CA MET A 204 -4.99 22.01 -7.03
C MET A 204 -4.04 21.28 -6.05
N PHE A 205 -2.74 21.32 -6.31
CA PHE A 205 -1.71 20.75 -5.44
C PHE A 205 -1.27 21.78 -4.40
N HIS A 206 -1.61 21.56 -3.12
CA HIS A 206 -1.04 22.30 -2.00
C HIS A 206 0.26 21.62 -1.56
N SER A 207 1.36 22.39 -1.49
CA SER A 207 2.51 22.00 -0.68
C SER A 207 2.11 22.07 0.80
N THR A 208 2.31 21.00 1.54
CA THR A 208 2.08 20.97 2.99
C THR A 208 3.17 21.75 3.72
N GLU A 209 3.04 23.08 3.79
CA GLU A 209 3.93 23.92 4.62
C GLU A 209 3.41 24.13 6.06
N ASP A 210 2.24 23.58 6.44
CA ASP A 210 1.62 23.84 7.77
C ASP A 210 1.43 22.60 8.69
N LEU A 211 2.21 21.52 8.52
CA LEU A 211 2.21 20.41 9.49
C LEU A 211 3.28 20.62 10.57
N GLN A 212 2.85 21.10 11.74
CA GLN A 212 3.71 21.23 12.93
C GLN A 212 4.31 19.88 13.34
N ALA A 213 5.62 19.89 13.60
CA ALA A 213 6.39 18.73 14.01
C ALA A 213 6.00 18.25 15.42
N SER A 214 5.34 17.10 15.51
CA SER A 214 5.21 16.33 16.75
C SER A 214 6.41 15.40 16.93
N THR A 215 7.11 15.55 18.06
CA THR A 215 8.21 14.67 18.47
C THR A 215 7.66 13.33 18.98
N GLU A 216 7.46 12.37 18.07
CA GLU A 216 7.32 10.95 18.40
C GLU A 216 8.33 10.10 17.60
N SER A 217 8.76 9.00 18.22
CA SER A 217 9.83 8.10 17.77
C SER A 217 9.66 7.59 16.32
N PRO A 218 10.72 7.58 15.48
CA PRO A 218 10.61 7.30 14.05
C PRO A 218 10.59 5.78 13.80
N ALA A 219 9.41 5.20 13.94
CA ALA A 219 9.04 3.97 13.26
C ALA A 219 7.95 4.28 12.25
N GLN A 220 7.90 3.49 11.18
CA GLN A 220 6.80 3.35 10.22
C GLN A 220 6.95 4.14 8.92
N LEU A 221 7.11 3.36 7.85
CA LEU A 221 6.83 3.77 6.48
C LEU A 221 5.78 2.79 5.94
N PRO A 222 4.48 3.10 5.74
CA PRO A 222 3.61 2.21 4.99
C PRO A 222 3.47 2.64 3.53
N ALA A 223 3.64 1.66 2.66
CA ALA A 223 2.70 1.36 1.59
C ALA A 223 2.26 -0.08 1.84
N VAL A 224 1.00 -0.37 2.18
CA VAL A 224 0.24 -1.60 1.81
C VAL A 224 -1.24 -1.46 2.22
N VAL A 225 -2.08 -1.46 1.18
CA VAL A 225 -3.23 -2.35 0.87
C VAL A 225 -3.99 -3.02 2.03
N GLN A 226 -4.96 -2.34 2.63
CA GLN A 226 -6.04 -2.99 3.38
C GLN A 226 -6.96 -3.86 2.47
N HIS A 227 -6.97 -3.59 1.17
CA HIS A 227 -7.96 -4.19 0.25
C HIS A 227 -7.74 -5.66 -0.13
N LEU A 228 -6.52 -6.22 -0.02
CA LEU A 228 -6.33 -7.66 -0.27
C LEU A 228 -6.97 -8.53 0.82
N ILE A 229 -7.15 -7.97 2.03
CA ILE A 229 -7.92 -8.62 3.10
C ILE A 229 -9.42 -8.52 2.80
N GLN A 230 -9.90 -7.37 2.33
CA GLN A 230 -11.32 -7.14 2.03
C GLN A 230 -11.83 -7.91 0.79
N GLU A 231 -11.05 -7.99 -0.29
CA GLU A 231 -11.38 -8.79 -1.49
C GLU A 231 -11.58 -10.26 -1.13
N ARG A 232 -10.74 -10.82 -0.24
CA ARG A 232 -10.84 -12.22 0.17
C ARG A 232 -12.07 -12.51 1.04
N HIS A 233 -12.42 -11.60 1.95
CA HIS A 233 -13.68 -11.71 2.71
C HIS A 233 -14.91 -11.58 1.78
N ARG A 234 -14.84 -10.75 0.74
CA ARG A 234 -15.90 -10.64 -0.28
C ARG A 234 -16.04 -11.90 -1.13
N VAL A 235 -14.92 -12.49 -1.58
CA VAL A 235 -14.91 -13.74 -2.35
C VAL A 235 -15.38 -14.94 -1.50
N GLN A 236 -14.97 -15.04 -0.23
CA GLN A 236 -15.47 -16.08 0.67
C GLN A 236 -16.96 -15.93 1.00
N GLN A 237 -17.46 -14.71 1.22
CA GLN A 237 -18.90 -14.48 1.42
C GLN A 237 -19.73 -14.83 0.16
N ASN A 238 -19.19 -14.60 -1.04
CA ASN A 238 -19.88 -14.95 -2.29
C ASN A 238 -19.87 -16.46 -2.56
N HIS A 239 -18.88 -17.22 -2.06
CA HIS A 239 -18.84 -18.68 -2.21
C HIS A 239 -19.81 -19.43 -1.26
N VAL A 240 -20.34 -18.74 -0.24
CA VAL A 240 -21.33 -19.29 0.71
C VAL A 240 -22.78 -19.07 0.23
N LYS A 241 -23.02 -18.23 -0.78
CA LYS A 241 -24.39 -17.89 -1.23
C LYS A 241 -24.95 -18.77 -2.37
N ASP A 242 -24.18 -19.73 -2.87
CA ASP A 242 -24.60 -20.59 -3.99
C ASP A 242 -24.61 -22.08 -3.60
N ARG A 243 -25.42 -22.42 -2.59
CA ARG A 243 -25.94 -23.79 -2.40
C ARG A 243 -27.41 -23.74 -2.01
N THR A 244 -28.24 -23.84 -3.06
CA THR A 244 -29.50 -24.59 -3.13
C THR A 244 -30.65 -24.15 -2.20
N LEU A 245 -31.70 -23.61 -2.82
CA LEU A 245 -33.06 -23.62 -2.28
C LEU A 245 -33.47 -25.04 -1.87
N SER A 246 -33.93 -25.20 -0.63
CA SER A 246 -34.92 -26.23 -0.28
C SER A 246 -35.92 -25.63 0.70
N ALA A 247 -37.20 -25.89 0.45
CA ALA A 247 -38.33 -25.28 1.12
C ALA A 247 -38.91 -26.21 2.21
N LEU A 248 -39.43 -25.55 3.26
CA LEU A 248 -40.45 -25.98 4.27
C LEU A 248 -40.00 -26.83 5.48
N PRO A 249 -40.74 -26.79 6.61
CA PRO A 249 -41.53 -25.70 7.20
C PRO A 249 -41.22 -25.45 8.71
N ALA A 250 -41.73 -24.32 9.21
CA ALA A 250 -41.63 -23.87 10.59
C ALA A 250 -42.46 -24.70 11.59
N ARG A 251 -41.92 -24.91 12.80
CA ARG A 251 -42.68 -25.01 14.06
C ARG A 251 -41.83 -24.52 15.25
N PRO A 252 -42.45 -23.87 16.26
CA PRO A 252 -41.75 -23.12 17.31
C PRO A 252 -41.55 -23.96 18.58
N LEU A 253 -40.58 -23.61 19.41
CA LEU A 253 -40.56 -23.90 20.84
C LEU A 253 -39.62 -22.94 21.58
N ASN A 254 -40.19 -22.31 22.61
CA ASN A 254 -39.54 -21.55 23.69
C ASN A 254 -38.37 -22.31 24.32
N LEU A 255 -37.38 -21.57 24.86
CA LEU A 255 -37.05 -21.53 26.30
C LEU A 255 -35.79 -20.66 26.54
N ASP A 256 -35.99 -19.60 27.31
CA ASP A 256 -35.19 -19.11 28.44
C ASP A 256 -33.65 -19.03 28.39
N ALA A 257 -33.19 -17.79 28.53
CA ALA A 257 -32.33 -17.27 29.60
C ALA A 257 -31.14 -18.12 30.12
N ALA A 258 -29.94 -17.58 29.92
CA ALA A 258 -28.85 -17.39 30.89
C ALA A 258 -27.68 -16.72 30.13
N ASP A 259 -27.39 -15.44 30.36
CA ASP A 259 -26.39 -14.91 31.30
C ASP A 259 -24.99 -15.57 31.13
N PHE A 260 -23.84 -14.88 31.07
CA PHE A 260 -23.36 -13.81 31.96
C PHE A 260 -22.22 -13.01 31.30
N TYR A 261 -22.17 -11.71 31.59
CA TYR A 261 -21.01 -10.82 31.48
C TYR A 261 -19.96 -11.12 32.56
N ALA A 262 -18.69 -10.81 32.24
CA ALA A 262 -17.61 -10.20 33.04
C ALA A 262 -17.52 -10.46 34.57
N GLU A 263 -16.31 -10.70 35.09
CA GLU A 263 -15.49 -9.65 35.74
C GLU A 263 -14.15 -10.17 36.30
N SER A 264 -13.34 -9.17 36.61
CA SER A 264 -12.02 -9.06 37.24
C SER A 264 -11.82 -9.75 38.60
N GLY A 265 -10.54 -9.84 39.01
CA GLY A 265 -10.18 -9.68 40.42
C GLY A 265 -9.19 -10.69 41.01
N SER A 266 -7.93 -10.24 41.18
CA SER A 266 -7.07 -10.37 42.37
C SER A 266 -7.05 -11.65 43.24
N GLY A 267 -5.83 -12.13 43.54
CA GLY A 267 -5.57 -12.83 44.81
C GLY A 267 -4.31 -13.71 44.83
N LEU A 268 -3.36 -13.33 45.69
CA LEU A 268 -2.22 -14.11 46.24
C LEU A 268 -2.65 -15.54 46.62
N VAL A 269 -1.86 -16.60 46.52
CA VAL A 269 -0.49 -16.91 47.03
C VAL A 269 0.13 -17.98 46.14
#